data_AF-A0A0C9VKI0-F1
#
_entry.id   AF-A0A0C9VKI0-F1
#
_cell.length_a   1.000
_cell.length_b   1.000
_cell.length_c   1.000
_cell.angle_alpha   90.00
_cell.angle_beta   90.00
_cell.angle_gamma   90.00
#
_symmetry.space_group_name_H-M   'P 1'
#
loop_
_entity.id
_entity.type
_entity.pdbx_description
1 polymer ?
#
loop_
_entity_poly.entity_id
_entity_poly.type
_entity_poly.pdbx_seq_one_letter_code
_entity_poly.pdbx_strand_id
1 'polypeptide(L)'
;HTAIYRRCCKAMIALGASSMLLQRYQELKQEYLQSKTMEIDPSVTGTRGKNLPWFWTMNTDLEAGNWMSEFLQVKFHRAKANVNRCTEEVALLKMEMQWAANFSQHHSDKWKRFAAEAEAKRDMGRVCFSKKQAKTWGTLHEQVITLIHCFCLA
;
A
#
# COMPACT_ATOMS: atom_id res chain seq x y z
N HIS A 1 -4.21 -4.57 27.92
CA HIS A 1 -2.78 -4.78 28.22
C HIS A 1 -2.31 -3.90 29.39
N THR A 2 -2.44 -2.57 29.32
CA THR A 2 -2.02 -1.61 30.36
C THR A 2 -2.63 -1.86 31.75
N ALA A 3 -3.93 -2.11 31.83
CA ALA A 3 -4.64 -2.36 33.10
C ALA A 3 -4.20 -3.68 33.78
N ILE A 4 -3.95 -4.73 32.98
CA ILE A 4 -3.47 -6.03 33.45
C ILE A 4 -2.08 -5.87 34.04
N TYR A 5 -1.17 -5.20 33.31
CA TYR A 5 0.19 -4.92 33.79
C TYR A 5 0.19 -4.18 35.14
N ARG A 6 -0.61 -3.11 35.26
CA ARG A 6 -0.73 -2.34 36.52
C ARG A 6 -1.23 -3.21 37.68
N ARG A 7 -2.18 -4.12 37.43
CA ARG A 7 -2.69 -5.06 38.45
C ARG A 7 -1.61 -6.04 38.90
N CYS A 8 -0.85 -6.60 37.95
CA CYS A 8 0.27 -7.50 38.26
C CYS A 8 1.38 -6.78 39.03
N CYS A 9 1.72 -5.54 38.66
CA CYS A 9 2.73 -4.74 39.35
C CYS A 9 2.33 -4.47 40.82
N LYS A 10 1.05 -4.15 41.07
CA LYS A 10 0.52 -4.00 42.44
C LYS A 10 0.60 -5.30 43.23
N ALA A 11 0.28 -6.43 42.60
CA ALA A 11 0.41 -7.74 43.23
C ALA A 11 1.88 -8.08 43.56
N MET A 12 2.83 -7.78 42.66
CA MET A 12 4.26 -7.99 42.91
C MET A 12 4.77 -7.21 44.12
N ILE A 13 4.35 -5.95 44.26
CA ILE A 13 4.69 -5.11 45.42
C ILE A 13 4.08 -5.71 46.69
N ALA A 14 2.79 -6.09 46.65
CA ALA A 14 2.09 -6.67 47.79
C ALA A 14 2.68 -8.01 48.25
N LEU A 15 3.25 -8.79 47.32
CA LEU A 15 3.90 -10.07 47.60
C LEU A 15 5.37 -9.94 48.03
N GLY A 16 5.90 -8.71 48.17
CA GLY A 16 7.27 -8.48 48.63
C GLY A 16 8.33 -8.89 47.61
N ALA A 17 8.09 -8.65 46.31
CA ALA A 17 9.07 -8.94 45.25
C ALA A 17 10.42 -8.26 45.52
N SER A 18 11.51 -8.89 45.07
CA SER A 18 12.87 -8.40 45.26
C SER A 18 13.10 -7.04 44.59
N SER A 19 14.03 -6.25 45.10
CA SER A 19 14.41 -4.96 44.53
C SER A 19 14.84 -5.08 43.06
N MET A 20 15.51 -6.17 42.69
CA MET A 20 15.88 -6.45 41.30
C MET A 20 14.65 -6.62 40.39
N LEU A 21 13.60 -7.31 40.86
CA LEU A 21 12.36 -7.48 40.10
C LEU A 21 11.60 -6.15 39.97
N LEU A 22 11.56 -5.35 41.04
CA LEU A 22 10.88 -4.04 41.04
C LEU A 22 11.63 -2.99 40.20
N GLN A 23 12.95 -3.09 40.09
CA GLN A 23 13.75 -2.24 39.20
C GLN A 23 13.53 -2.59 37.72
N ARG A 24 13.32 -3.87 37.42
CA ARG A 24 13.07 -4.37 36.06
C ARG A 24 11.63 -4.13 35.60
N TYR A 25 10.64 -4.30 36.49
CA TYR A 25 9.22 -4.11 36.20
C TYR A 25 8.69 -2.86 36.91
N GLN A 26 9.06 -1.69 36.40
CA GLN A 26 8.69 -0.42 37.03
C GLN A 26 7.19 -0.12 36.84
N GLU A 27 6.67 0.82 37.64
CA GLU A 27 5.28 1.25 37.54
C GLU A 27 5.02 1.99 36.22
N LEU A 28 3.92 1.63 35.54
CA LEU A 28 3.57 2.19 34.24
C LEU A 28 2.71 3.47 34.38
N LYS A 29 3.40 4.61 34.42
CA LYS A 29 2.80 5.94 34.46
C LYS A 29 2.18 6.36 33.12
N GLN A 30 1.23 7.28 33.16
CA GLN A 30 0.53 7.75 31.97
C GLN A 30 1.45 8.50 30.99
N GLU A 31 2.47 9.18 31.50
CA GLU A 31 3.49 9.88 30.72
C GLU A 31 4.30 8.96 29.79
N TYR A 32 4.48 7.70 30.16
CA TYR A 32 5.15 6.68 29.35
C TYR A 32 4.29 6.14 28.20
N LEU A 33 2.98 6.39 28.24
CA LEU A 33 2.03 5.94 27.22
C LEU A 33 1.77 7.01 26.17
N GLN A 34 2.21 8.24 26.41
CA GLN A 34 2.11 9.28 25.40
C GLN A 34 3.15 9.02 24.32
N SER A 35 2.67 8.76 23.10
CA SER A 35 3.50 8.65 21.90
C SER A 35 4.10 10.03 21.60
N LYS A 36 5.20 10.37 22.26
CA LYS A 36 6.02 11.51 21.84
C LYS A 36 6.79 11.05 20.62
N THR A 37 6.25 11.32 19.44
CA THR A 37 6.96 11.18 18.17
C THR A 37 8.10 12.19 18.16
N MET A 38 9.22 11.82 18.76
CA MET A 38 10.45 12.58 18.59
C MET A 38 11.14 12.07 17.34
N GLU A 39 11.41 12.99 16.43
CA GLU A 39 12.28 12.77 15.29
C GLU A 39 13.66 12.38 15.85
N ILE A 40 14.01 11.10 15.69
CA ILE A 40 15.32 10.60 16.07
C ILE A 40 16.25 11.08 14.97
N ASP A 41 16.97 12.17 15.21
CA ASP A 41 18.05 12.62 14.34
C ASP A 41 19.15 11.54 14.32
N PRO A 42 19.38 10.85 13.19
CA PRO A 42 20.37 9.79 13.11
C PRO A 42 21.81 10.31 13.15
N SER A 43 22.04 11.62 13.06
CA SER A 43 23.38 12.24 13.14
C SER A 43 23.87 12.43 14.58
N VAL A 44 22.97 12.42 15.58
CA VAL A 44 23.32 12.59 17.00
C VAL A 44 23.57 11.23 17.64
N THR A 45 24.83 10.89 17.85
CA THR A 45 25.23 9.66 18.54
C THR A 45 25.04 9.82 20.06
N GLY A 46 24.38 8.86 20.72
CA GLY A 46 24.18 8.86 22.18
C GLY A 46 22.85 9.43 22.70
N THR A 47 21.92 9.81 21.82
CA THR A 47 20.51 10.11 22.16
C THR A 47 19.63 8.86 22.19
N ARG A 48 20.15 7.71 21.75
CA ARG A 48 19.48 6.40 21.74
C ARG A 48 19.01 6.05 23.16
N GLY A 49 17.71 6.12 23.41
CA GLY A 49 17.08 5.68 24.66
C GLY A 49 16.72 6.77 25.66
N LYS A 50 17.18 8.02 25.52
CA LYS A 50 16.95 9.07 26.54
C LYS A 50 15.48 9.41 26.78
N ASN A 51 14.65 9.26 25.75
CA ASN A 51 13.22 9.60 25.78
C ASN A 51 12.29 8.39 25.57
N LEU A 52 12.85 7.18 25.51
CA LEU A 52 12.04 5.96 25.39
C LEU A 52 11.60 5.53 26.79
N PRO A 53 10.32 5.15 26.97
CA PRO A 53 9.89 4.48 28.20
C PRO A 53 10.76 3.27 28.54
N TRP A 54 11.02 3.08 29.83
CA TRP A 54 11.89 2.02 30.36
C TRP A 54 11.51 0.60 29.88
N PHE A 55 10.24 0.36 29.55
CA PHE A 55 9.79 -0.96 29.09
C PHE A 55 10.29 -1.31 27.67
N TRP A 56 10.66 -0.32 26.86
CA TRP A 56 11.29 -0.56 25.56
C TRP A 56 12.78 -0.92 25.68
N THR A 57 13.42 -0.60 26.80
CA THR A 57 14.82 -0.95 27.10
C THR A 57 14.95 -2.17 28.02
N MET A 58 13.85 -2.69 28.56
CA MET A 58 13.84 -3.79 29.53
C MET A 58 14.40 -5.13 28.99
N ASN A 59 14.54 -5.27 27.66
CA ASN A 59 15.09 -6.46 27.01
C ASN A 59 16.32 -6.18 26.13
N THR A 60 16.95 -5.00 26.29
CA THR A 60 18.14 -4.65 25.48
C THR A 60 19.41 -5.36 25.92
N ASP A 61 19.41 -5.98 27.10
CA ASP A 61 20.49 -6.85 27.59
C ASP A 61 20.54 -8.19 26.82
N LEU A 62 19.46 -8.53 26.11
CA LEU A 62 19.40 -9.62 25.16
C LEU A 62 19.86 -9.09 23.79
N GLU A 63 21.17 -9.16 23.52
CA GLU A 63 21.78 -8.85 22.22
C GLU A 63 21.47 -7.42 21.71
N ALA A 64 22.12 -6.41 22.31
CA ALA A 64 21.92 -4.96 22.10
C ALA A 64 22.02 -4.41 20.65
N GLY A 65 22.27 -5.27 19.65
CA GLY A 65 22.27 -4.95 18.22
C GLY A 65 21.09 -5.50 17.41
N ASN A 66 20.40 -6.56 17.86
CA ASN A 66 19.53 -7.34 16.98
C ASN A 66 18.19 -6.64 16.67
N TRP A 67 17.51 -6.08 17.67
CA TRP A 67 16.16 -5.52 17.49
C TRP A 67 16.09 -4.31 16.54
N MET A 68 17.11 -3.45 16.55
CA MET A 68 17.16 -2.28 15.66
C MET A 68 17.46 -2.72 14.23
N SER A 69 18.32 -3.72 14.05
CA SER A 69 18.60 -4.34 12.76
C SER A 69 17.33 -4.97 12.19
N GLU A 70 16.59 -5.74 12.99
CA GLU A 70 15.30 -6.32 12.61
C GLU A 70 14.27 -5.25 12.24
N PHE A 71 14.16 -4.16 13.03
CA PHE A 71 13.26 -3.06 12.73
C PHE A 71 13.58 -2.39 11.38
N LEU A 72 14.86 -2.08 11.14
CA LEU A 72 15.31 -1.49 9.87
C LEU A 72 15.12 -2.46 8.70
N GLN A 73 15.38 -3.75 8.90
CA GLN A 73 15.16 -4.79 7.90
C GLN A 73 13.68 -4.91 7.52
N VAL A 74 12.77 -4.89 8.49
CA VAL A 74 11.32 -4.89 8.25
C VAL A 74 10.90 -3.63 7.49
N LYS A 75 11.42 -2.46 7.86
CA LYS A 75 11.15 -1.20 7.14
C LYS A 75 11.64 -1.26 5.70
N PHE A 76 12.84 -1.75 5.48
CA PHE A 76 13.42 -1.94 4.14
C PHE A 76 12.57 -2.90 3.31
N HIS A 77 12.19 -4.07 3.83
CA HIS A 77 11.37 -5.04 3.11
C HIS A 77 10.01 -4.46 2.73
N ARG A 78 9.36 -3.70 3.62
CA ARG A 78 8.10 -3.01 3.30
C ARG A 78 8.28 -1.97 2.20
N ALA A 79 9.34 -1.15 2.27
CA ALA A 79 9.64 -0.16 1.25
C ALA A 79 9.90 -0.83 -0.11
N LYS A 80 10.72 -1.89 -0.13
CA LYS A 80 11.01 -2.68 -1.33
C LYS A 80 9.75 -3.33 -1.91
N ALA A 81 8.91 -3.95 -1.07
CA ALA A 81 7.65 -4.54 -1.50
C ALA A 81 6.70 -3.50 -2.11
N ASN A 82 6.64 -2.28 -1.54
CA ASN A 82 5.86 -1.18 -2.11
C ASN A 82 6.38 -0.76 -3.48
N VAL A 83 7.71 -0.63 -3.65
CA VAL A 83 8.33 -0.30 -4.94
C VAL A 83 8.05 -1.40 -5.98
N ASN A 84 8.22 -2.67 -5.60
CA ASN A 84 7.93 -3.80 -6.49
C ASN A 84 6.46 -3.78 -6.92
N ARG A 85 5.52 -3.63 -5.97
CA ARG A 85 4.09 -3.54 -6.27
C ARG A 85 3.77 -2.38 -7.22
N CYS A 86 4.31 -1.19 -6.96
CA CYS A 86 4.12 -0.04 -7.86
C CYS A 86 4.67 -0.32 -9.28
N THR A 87 5.79 -1.02 -9.38
CA THR A 87 6.39 -1.39 -10.67
C THR A 87 5.50 -2.39 -11.42
N GLU A 88 4.97 -3.39 -10.72
CA GLU A 88 4.01 -4.37 -11.25
C GLU A 88 2.71 -3.71 -11.70
N GLU A 89 2.15 -2.81 -10.89
CA GLU A 89 0.92 -2.06 -11.20
C GLU A 89 1.07 -1.21 -12.46
N VAL A 90 2.21 -0.55 -12.65
CA VAL A 90 2.50 0.21 -13.88
C VAL A 90 2.58 -0.72 -15.09
N ALA A 91 3.19 -1.90 -14.95
CA ALA A 91 3.26 -2.87 -16.05
C ALA A 91 1.88 -3.44 -16.41
N LEU A 92 1.07 -3.79 -15.41
CA LEU A 92 -0.32 -4.24 -15.60
C LEU A 92 -1.18 -3.16 -16.26
N LEU A 93 -1.10 -1.92 -15.78
CA LEU A 93 -1.86 -0.80 -16.31
C LEU A 93 -1.60 -0.58 -17.81
N LYS A 94 -0.34 -0.68 -18.24
CA LYS A 94 0.01 -0.58 -19.67
C LYS A 94 -0.63 -1.67 -20.50
N MET A 95 -0.69 -2.90 -19.99
CA MET A 95 -1.36 -4.02 -20.67
C MET A 95 -2.88 -3.82 -20.72
N GLU A 96 -3.50 -3.42 -19.60
CA GLU A 96 -4.94 -3.16 -19.52
C GLU A 96 -5.38 -2.00 -20.43
N MET A 97 -4.58 -0.94 -20.50
CA MET A 97 -4.75 0.16 -21.44
C MET A 97 -4.79 -0.35 -22.90
N GLN A 98 -3.81 -1.18 -23.28
CA GLN A 98 -3.79 -1.78 -24.61
C GLN A 98 -5.00 -2.70 -24.85
N TRP A 99 -5.43 -3.44 -23.83
CA TRP A 99 -6.64 -4.25 -23.91
C TRP A 99 -7.89 -3.40 -24.14
N ALA A 100 -8.03 -2.24 -23.48
CA ALA A 100 -9.13 -1.31 -23.69
C ALA A 100 -9.16 -0.77 -25.14
N ALA A 101 -7.99 -0.43 -25.69
CA ALA A 101 -7.87 -0.03 -27.09
C ALA A 101 -8.30 -1.15 -28.04
N ASN A 102 -7.81 -2.37 -27.82
CA ASN A 102 -8.13 -3.55 -28.62
C ASN A 102 -9.62 -3.91 -28.52
N PHE A 103 -10.21 -3.80 -27.33
CA PHE A 103 -11.63 -4.05 -27.09
C PHE A 103 -12.51 -3.08 -27.89
N SER A 104 -12.18 -1.78 -27.84
CA SER A 104 -12.91 -0.75 -28.58
C SER A 104 -12.82 -0.98 -30.09
N GLN A 105 -11.63 -1.30 -30.60
CA GLN A 105 -11.41 -1.62 -32.00
C GLN A 105 -12.20 -2.86 -32.44
N HIS A 106 -12.13 -3.95 -31.65
CA HIS A 106 -12.89 -5.18 -31.91
C HIS A 106 -14.39 -4.90 -32.03
N HIS A 107 -14.94 -4.08 -31.13
CA HIS A 107 -16.35 -3.70 -31.19
C HIS A 107 -16.67 -2.84 -32.41
N SER A 108 -15.82 -1.88 -32.78
CA SER A 108 -15.99 -1.10 -34.01
C SER A 108 -16.08 -2.03 -35.23
N ASP A 109 -15.14 -2.97 -35.36
CA ASP A 109 -15.09 -3.89 -36.50
C ASP A 109 -16.25 -4.89 -36.51
N LYS A 110 -16.69 -5.36 -35.34
CA LYS A 110 -17.89 -6.18 -35.20
C LYS A 110 -19.13 -5.45 -35.74
N TRP A 111 -19.30 -4.18 -35.39
CA TRP A 111 -20.43 -3.38 -35.89
C TRP A 111 -20.32 -3.05 -37.38
N LYS A 112 -19.10 -2.88 -37.92
CA LYS A 112 -18.90 -2.76 -39.38
C LYS A 112 -19.35 -4.03 -40.11
N ARG A 113 -19.06 -5.21 -39.56
CA ARG A 113 -19.54 -6.50 -40.12
C ARG A 113 -21.07 -6.58 -40.10
N PHE A 114 -21.71 -6.22 -38.99
CA PHE A 114 -23.17 -6.17 -38.92
C PHE A 114 -23.80 -5.17 -39.90
N ALA A 115 -23.14 -4.02 -40.14
CA ALA A 115 -23.58 -3.08 -41.16
C ALA A 115 -23.53 -3.71 -42.57
N ALA A 116 -22.44 -4.40 -42.91
CA ALA A 116 -22.29 -5.08 -44.20
C ALA A 116 -23.33 -6.20 -44.39
N GLU A 117 -23.60 -7.00 -43.35
CA GLU A 117 -24.64 -8.05 -43.38
C GLU A 117 -26.05 -7.46 -43.55
N ALA A 118 -26.34 -6.34 -42.89
CA ALA A 118 -27.62 -5.65 -43.02
C ALA A 118 -27.79 -5.03 -44.42
N GLU A 119 -26.71 -4.51 -45.00
CA GLU A 119 -26.69 -3.94 -46.35
C GLU A 119 -26.97 -5.01 -47.40
N ALA A 120 -26.37 -6.21 -47.26
CA ALA A 120 -26.68 -7.37 -48.10
C ALA A 120 -28.16 -7.79 -48.01
N LYS A 121 -28.79 -7.63 -46.83
CA LYS A 121 -30.21 -7.92 -46.60
C LYS A 121 -31.14 -6.74 -46.96
N ARG A 122 -30.60 -5.61 -47.42
CA ARG A 122 -31.33 -4.35 -47.69
C ARG A 122 -32.14 -3.81 -46.49
N ASP A 123 -31.71 -4.12 -45.26
CA ASP A 123 -32.31 -3.57 -44.04
C ASP A 123 -31.64 -2.24 -43.68
N MET A 124 -32.16 -1.16 -44.27
CA MET A 124 -31.58 0.18 -44.13
C MET A 124 -31.60 0.70 -42.68
N GLY A 125 -32.58 0.28 -41.87
CA GLY A 125 -32.65 0.66 -40.46
C GLY A 125 -31.48 0.08 -39.66
N ARG A 126 -31.23 -1.22 -39.83
CA ARG A 126 -30.08 -1.89 -39.20
C ARG A 126 -28.74 -1.40 -39.73
N VAL A 127 -28.64 -1.06 -41.01
CA VAL A 127 -27.43 -0.44 -41.58
C VAL A 127 -27.08 0.85 -40.87
N CYS A 128 -28.06 1.77 -40.76
CA CYS A 128 -27.84 3.07 -40.13
C CYS A 128 -27.42 2.93 -38.65
N PHE A 129 -28.14 2.08 -37.90
CA PHE A 129 -27.81 1.82 -36.50
C PHE A 129 -26.42 1.21 -36.32
N SER A 130 -26.07 0.20 -37.12
CA SER A 130 -24.77 -0.48 -37.03
C SER A 130 -23.61 0.44 -37.42
N LYS A 131 -23.79 1.28 -38.46
CA LYS A 131 -22.79 2.31 -38.83
C LYS A 131 -22.59 3.34 -37.71
N LYS A 132 -23.67 3.76 -37.04
CA LYS A 132 -23.58 4.64 -35.86
C LYS A 132 -22.77 3.99 -34.73
N GLN A 133 -23.07 2.73 -34.41
CA GLN A 133 -22.33 2.00 -33.37
C GLN A 133 -20.85 1.84 -33.73
N ALA A 134 -20.54 1.44 -34.97
CA ALA A 134 -19.16 1.31 -35.44
C ALA A 134 -18.38 2.61 -35.28
N LYS A 135 -19.01 3.75 -35.60
CA LYS A 135 -18.42 5.08 -35.40
C LYS A 135 -18.18 5.39 -33.93
N THR A 136 -19.16 5.18 -33.06
CA THR A 136 -19.02 5.42 -31.61
C THR A 136 -17.84 4.64 -31.03
N TRP A 137 -17.74 3.34 -31.33
CA TRP A 137 -16.65 2.50 -30.84
C TRP A 137 -15.29 2.89 -31.45
N GLY A 138 -15.27 3.32 -32.72
CA GLY A 138 -14.06 3.86 -33.36
C GLY A 138 -13.57 5.14 -32.70
N THR A 139 -14.46 6.08 -32.38
CA THR A 139 -14.11 7.30 -31.65
C THR A 139 -13.57 6.98 -30.25
N LEU A 140 -14.15 6.00 -29.56
CA LEU A 140 -13.63 5.55 -28.26
C LEU A 140 -12.20 4.97 -28.40
N HIS A 141 -11.94 4.16 -29.43
CA HIS A 141 -10.61 3.63 -29.70
C HIS A 141 -9.58 4.76 -29.89
N GLU A 142 -9.89 5.77 -30.71
CA GLU A 142 -9.03 6.92 -30.95
C GLU A 142 -8.73 7.71 -29.65
N GLN A 143 -9.75 7.93 -28.82
CA GLN A 143 -9.59 8.60 -27.52
C GLN A 143 -8.69 7.80 -26.58
N VAL A 144 -8.90 6.48 -26.50
CA VAL A 144 -8.09 5.60 -25.65
C VAL A 144 -6.62 5.61 -26.12
N ILE A 145 -6.36 5.46 -27.42
CA ILE A 145 -4.99 5.51 -27.97
C ILE A 145 -4.32 6.87 -27.65
N THR A 146 -5.06 7.96 -27.79
CA THR A 146 -4.54 9.31 -27.47
C THR A 146 -4.15 9.41 -26.00
N LEU A 147 -4.99 8.91 -25.08
CA LEU A 147 -4.69 8.91 -23.65
C LEU A 147 -3.49 8.01 -23.30
N ILE A 148 -3.35 6.86 -23.95
CA ILE A 148 -2.22 5.95 -23.78
C ILE A 148 -0.92 6.63 -24.20
N HIS A 149 -0.91 7.29 -25.36
CA HIS A 149 0.27 8.04 -25.81
C HIS A 149 0.65 9.15 -24.83
N CYS A 150 -0.31 9.92 -24.32
CA CYS A 150 -0.05 10.93 -23.29
C CYS A 150 0.54 10.32 -22.00
N PHE A 151 0.03 9.17 -21.57
CA PHE A 151 0.55 8.46 -20.40
C PHE A 151 1.99 7.95 -20.61
N CYS A 152 2.34 7.49 -21.80
CA CYS A 152 3.69 7.00 -22.11
C CYS A 152 4.74 8.12 -22.29
N LEU A 153 4.30 9.36 -22.56
CA LEU A 153 5.18 10.53 -22.71
C LEU A 153 5.42 11.31 -21.41
N ALA A 154 4.60 11.06 -20.37
CA ALA A 154 4.72 11.65 -19.05
C ALA A 154 5.71 10.86 -18.17
#